data_AF-A0A7C5DWX7-F1
#
_entry.id   AF-A0A7C5DWX7-F1
#
_cell.length_a   1.000
_cell.length_b   1.000
_cell.length_c   1.000
_cell.angle_alpha   90.00
_cell.angle_beta   90.00
_cell.angle_gamma   90.00
#
_symmetry.space_group_name_H-M   'P 1'
#
loop_
_entity.id
_entity.type
_entity.pdbx_description
1 polymer ?
#
loop_
_entity_poly.entity_id
_entity_poly.type
_entity_poly.pdbx_seq_one_letter_code
_entity_poly.pdbx_strand_id
1 'polypeptide(L)'
;MGKRYRVSQLPSVNRVYVPYVLIPLWQMKLRERYGVEIDEEIIKILITARYEKTTWKWQRTIKKVAEELHKRGFSKSHAYTLAKSLVNAVALR
;
A
#
# COMPACT_ATOMS: atom_id res chain seq x y z
N MET A 1 -12.75 -20.32 44.23
CA MET A 1 -11.85 -19.31 43.64
C MET A 1 -11.62 -19.65 42.17
N GLY A 2 -12.37 -19.02 41.26
CA GLY A 2 -12.29 -19.32 39.81
C GLY A 2 -11.20 -18.51 39.13
N LYS A 3 -10.24 -19.16 38.48
CA LYS A 3 -9.23 -18.49 37.65
C LYS A 3 -9.92 -17.86 36.44
N ARG A 4 -10.03 -16.54 36.43
CA ARG A 4 -10.41 -15.75 35.25
C ARG A 4 -9.22 -15.73 34.30
N TYR A 5 -9.29 -16.51 33.24
CA TYR A 5 -8.35 -16.37 32.13
C TYR A 5 -8.59 -15.00 31.47
N ARG A 6 -7.62 -14.08 31.60
CA ARG A 6 -7.58 -12.86 30.79
C ARG A 6 -7.30 -13.33 29.37
N VAL A 7 -8.32 -13.34 28.52
CA VAL A 7 -8.14 -13.49 27.08
C VAL A 7 -7.26 -12.32 26.66
N SER A 8 -5.98 -12.61 26.38
CA SER A 8 -5.07 -11.67 25.77
C SER A 8 -5.73 -11.20 24.48
N GLN A 9 -6.12 -9.93 24.45
CA GLN A 9 -6.59 -9.29 23.23
C GLN A 9 -5.40 -9.29 22.26
N LEU A 10 -5.29 -10.33 21.44
CA LEU A 10 -4.46 -10.30 20.26
C LEU A 10 -4.90 -9.06 19.48
N PRO A 11 -3.99 -8.15 19.09
CA PRO A 11 -4.37 -7.03 18.27
C PRO A 11 -5.09 -7.60 17.05
N SER A 12 -6.29 -7.12 16.75
CA SER A 12 -7.01 -7.50 15.55
C SER A 12 -6.20 -7.01 14.35
N VAL A 13 -5.24 -7.84 13.92
CA VAL A 13 -4.54 -7.63 12.67
C VAL A 13 -5.59 -7.86 11.61
N ASN A 14 -6.22 -6.78 11.15
CA ASN A 14 -6.99 -6.77 9.92
C ASN A 14 -6.03 -7.14 8.79
N ARG A 15 -5.77 -8.46 8.63
CA ARG A 15 -4.99 -9.01 7.54
C ARG A 15 -5.86 -8.88 6.31
N VAL A 16 -5.75 -7.75 5.64
CA VAL A 16 -6.31 -7.59 4.31
C VAL A 16 -5.59 -8.59 3.42
N TYR A 17 -6.29 -9.64 3.03
CA TYR A 17 -5.78 -10.61 2.07
C TYR A 17 -5.65 -9.92 0.71
N VAL A 18 -4.41 -9.78 0.24
CA VAL A 18 -4.10 -9.32 -1.11
C VAL A 18 -3.86 -10.56 -1.96
N PRO A 19 -4.74 -10.92 -2.90
CA PRO A 19 -4.49 -12.03 -3.81
C PRO A 19 -3.18 -11.81 -4.56
N TYR A 20 -2.27 -12.79 -4.51
CA TYR A 20 -0.94 -12.69 -5.14
C TYR A 20 -1.01 -12.40 -6.64
N VAL A 21 -2.06 -12.87 -7.31
CA VAL A 21 -2.32 -12.63 -8.75
C VAL A 21 -2.46 -11.13 -9.06
N LEU A 22 -2.89 -10.30 -8.10
CA LEU A 22 -3.04 -8.86 -8.33
C LEU A 22 -1.71 -8.13 -8.43
N ILE A 23 -0.64 -8.64 -7.82
CA ILE A 23 0.67 -7.99 -7.82
C ILE A 23 1.18 -7.81 -9.26
N PRO A 24 1.38 -8.87 -10.07
CA PRO A 24 1.88 -8.71 -11.44
C PRO A 24 0.92 -7.93 -12.34
N LEU A 25 -0.40 -8.06 -12.13
CA LEU A 25 -1.41 -7.30 -12.88
C LEU A 25 -1.28 -5.80 -12.65
N TRP A 26 -1.10 -5.37 -11.40
CA TRP A 26 -0.91 -3.96 -11.08
C TRP A 26 0.45 -3.44 -11.51
N GLN A 27 1.51 -4.25 -11.44
CA GLN A 27 2.81 -3.89 -12.00
C GLN A 27 2.70 -3.60 -13.50
N MET A 28 2.08 -4.50 -14.26
CA MET A 28 1.88 -4.34 -15.70
C MET A 28 1.10 -3.06 -16.00
N LYS A 29 -0.04 -2.86 -15.33
CA LYS A 29 -0.91 -1.70 -15.53
C LYS A 29 -0.24 -0.37 -15.17
N LEU A 30 0.53 -0.32 -14.08
CA LEU A 30 1.22 0.90 -13.66
C LEU A 30 2.43 1.18 -14.55
N ARG A 31 3.13 0.15 -15.01
CA ARG A 31 4.21 0.27 -16.01
C ARG A 31 3.69 0.84 -17.32
N GLU A 32 2.59 0.32 -17.84
CA GLU A 32 1.94 0.85 -19.06
C GLU A 32 1.52 2.31 -18.92
N ARG A 33 1.03 2.70 -17.74
CA ARG A 33 0.50 4.05 -17.52
C ARG A 33 1.56 5.11 -17.23
N TYR A 34 2.62 4.74 -16.51
CA TYR A 34 3.60 5.68 -15.98
C TYR A 34 5.01 5.46 -16.53
N GLY A 35 5.24 4.43 -17.34
CA GLY A 35 6.55 4.12 -17.93
C GLY A 35 7.61 3.72 -16.90
N VAL A 36 7.20 3.29 -15.71
CA VAL A 36 8.10 2.94 -14.61
C VAL A 36 7.85 1.53 -14.12
N GLU A 37 8.92 0.79 -13.84
CA GLU A 37 8.82 -0.47 -13.12
C GLU A 37 8.60 -0.18 -11.64
N ILE A 38 7.53 -0.76 -11.09
CA ILE A 38 7.17 -0.57 -9.68
C ILE A 38 7.45 -1.87 -8.93
N ASP A 39 8.26 -1.76 -7.89
CA ASP A 39 8.61 -2.90 -7.06
C ASP A 39 7.42 -3.53 -6.35
N GLU A 40 7.50 -4.84 -6.17
CA GLU A 40 6.45 -5.66 -5.54
C GLU A 40 6.04 -5.11 -4.15
N GLU A 41 6.99 -4.60 -3.37
CA GLU A 41 6.72 -4.02 -2.05
C GLU A 41 5.81 -2.79 -2.12
N ILE A 42 6.05 -1.90 -3.09
CA ILE A 42 5.23 -0.72 -3.32
C ILE A 42 3.83 -1.15 -3.78
N ILE A 43 3.74 -2.16 -4.65
CA ILE A 43 2.48 -2.72 -5.13
C ILE A 43 1.66 -3.33 -3.98
N LYS A 44 2.31 -4.08 -3.07
CA LYS A 44 1.65 -4.60 -1.87
C LYS A 44 1.06 -3.48 -1.03
N ILE A 45 1.78 -2.38 -0.82
CA ILE A 45 1.27 -1.21 -0.09
C ILE A 45 0.04 -0.61 -0.78
N LEU A 46 0.10 -0.43 -2.10
CA LEU A 46 -0.97 0.15 -2.91
C LEU A 46 -2.24 -0.72 -2.89
N ILE A 47 -2.09 -2.03 -3.11
CA ILE A 47 -3.23 -2.95 -3.14
C ILE A 47 -3.83 -3.11 -1.74
N THR A 48 -3.00 -3.21 -0.70
CA THR A 48 -3.49 -3.26 0.69
C THR A 48 -4.34 -2.04 0.99
N ALA A 49 -3.88 -0.83 0.65
CA ALA A 49 -4.63 0.40 0.85
C ALA A 49 -5.97 0.41 0.10
N ARG A 50 -6.03 -0.15 -1.12
CA ARG A 50 -7.27 -0.31 -1.90
C ARG A 50 -8.32 -1.16 -1.19
N TYR A 51 -7.91 -2.27 -0.57
CA TYR A 51 -8.84 -3.19 0.09
C TYR A 51 -9.17 -2.79 1.54
N GLU A 52 -8.38 -1.93 2.18
CA GLU A 52 -8.68 -1.38 3.51
C GLU A 52 -9.87 -0.38 3.52
N LYS A 53 -10.40 0.03 2.35
CA LYS A 53 -11.60 0.87 2.17
C LYS A 53 -11.69 2.12 3.06
N THR A 54 -10.57 2.67 3.54
CA THR A 54 -10.56 3.81 4.46
C THR A 54 -9.88 5.01 3.80
N THR A 55 -10.66 6.03 3.45
CA THR A 55 -10.18 7.23 2.74
C THR A 55 -9.11 8.01 3.50
N TRP A 56 -9.17 8.03 4.84
CA TRP A 56 -8.16 8.70 5.67
C TRP A 56 -6.77 8.07 5.59
N LYS A 57 -6.66 6.84 5.10
CA LYS A 57 -5.38 6.15 4.96
C LYS A 57 -4.64 6.53 3.69
N TRP A 58 -5.29 7.17 2.70
CA TRP A 58 -4.63 7.52 1.44
C TRP A 58 -3.44 8.45 1.63
N GLN A 59 -3.53 9.47 2.48
CA GLN A 59 -2.38 10.34 2.76
C GLN A 59 -1.21 9.58 3.42
N ARG A 60 -1.50 8.61 4.30
CA ARG A 60 -0.46 7.77 4.90
C ARG A 60 0.15 6.83 3.87
N THR A 61 -0.66 6.26 2.98
CA THR A 61 -0.18 5.43 1.86
C THR A 61 0.72 6.23 0.93
N ILE A 62 0.36 7.48 0.59
CA ILE A 62 1.19 8.36 -0.23
C ILE A 62 2.56 8.58 0.44
N LYS A 63 2.58 8.90 1.75
CA LYS A 63 3.84 9.08 2.48
C LYS A 63 4.69 7.82 2.47
N LYS A 64 4.09 6.66 2.76
CA LYS A 64 4.78 5.37 2.79
C LYS A 64 5.36 5.00 1.42
N VAL A 65 4.58 5.16 0.36
CA VAL A 65 5.06 4.90 -1.01
C VAL A 65 6.16 5.89 -1.42
N ALA A 66 6.05 7.16 -1.03
CA ALA A 66 7.09 8.15 -1.30
C ALA A 66 8.40 7.82 -0.58
N GLU A 67 8.34 7.34 0.66
CA GLU A 67 9.52 6.86 1.40
C GLU A 67 10.16 5.66 0.70
N GLU A 68 9.36 4.68 0.27
CA GLU A 68 9.86 3.51 -0.47
C GLU A 68 10.51 3.89 -1.81
N LEU A 69 9.90 4.83 -2.56
CA LEU A 69 10.50 5.36 -3.78
C LEU A 69 11.80 6.13 -3.49
N HIS A 70 11.83 6.92 -2.42
CA HIS A 70 13.04 7.67 -2.06
C HIS A 70 14.22 6.75 -1.73
N LYS A 71 13.98 5.66 -0.99
CA LYS A 71 14.99 4.61 -0.72
C LYS A 71 15.58 4.00 -2.00
N ARG A 72 14.85 4.05 -3.11
CA ARG A 72 15.23 3.50 -4.42
C ARG A 72 15.88 4.55 -5.34
N GLY A 73 16.26 5.71 -4.80
CA GLY A 73 17.04 6.72 -5.52
C GLY A 73 16.21 7.84 -6.14
N PHE A 74 14.88 7.85 -6.00
CA PHE A 74 14.08 8.99 -6.44
C PHE A 74 14.32 10.20 -5.53
N SER A 75 14.39 11.40 -6.12
CA SER A 75 14.44 12.64 -5.33
C SER A 75 13.15 12.79 -4.50
N LYS A 76 13.23 13.45 -3.35
CA LYS A 76 12.09 13.59 -2.43
C LYS A 76 10.84 14.20 -3.10
N SER A 77 11.04 15.20 -3.97
CA SER A 77 9.96 15.84 -4.72
C SER A 77 9.36 14.92 -5.78
N HIS A 78 10.20 14.21 -6.54
CA HIS A 78 9.74 13.26 -7.55
C HIS A 78 9.01 12.09 -6.89
N ALA A 79 9.60 11.48 -5.85
CA ALA A 79 9.02 10.38 -5.10
C ALA A 79 7.62 10.69 -4.59
N TYR A 80 7.40 11.89 -4.04
CA TYR A 80 6.09 12.31 -3.56
C TYR A 80 5.05 12.49 -4.68
N THR A 81 5.44 13.12 -5.79
CA THR A 81 4.56 13.32 -6.95
C THR A 81 4.17 11.99 -7.60
N LEU A 82 5.13 11.08 -7.75
CA LEU A 82 4.89 9.73 -8.27
C LEU A 82 3.99 8.94 -7.31
N ALA A 83 4.29 8.94 -6.01
CA ALA A 83 3.48 8.27 -4.99
C ALA A 83 2.01 8.74 -5.02
N LYS A 84 1.76 10.05 -5.13
CA LYS A 84 0.41 10.60 -5.27
C LYS A 84 -0.29 10.05 -6.51
N SER A 85 0.41 9.97 -7.63
CA SER A 85 -0.13 9.43 -8.89
C SER A 85 -0.46 7.94 -8.77
N LEU A 86 0.44 7.15 -8.20
CA LEU A 86 0.26 5.70 -7.99
C LEU A 86 -0.93 5.40 -7.06
N VAL A 87 -1.04 6.14 -5.95
CA VAL A 87 -2.16 5.98 -5.00
C VAL A 87 -3.48 6.35 -5.66
N ASN A 88 -3.53 7.44 -6.42
CA ASN A 88 -4.73 7.82 -7.16
C ASN A 88 -5.13 6.80 -8.23
N ALA A 89 -4.17 6.06 -8.80
CA ALA A 89 -4.45 5.03 -9.81
C ALA A 89 -5.14 3.79 -9.22
N VAL A 90 -4.93 3.49 -7.94
CA VAL A 90 -5.48 2.32 -7.26
C VAL A 90 -6.71 2.63 -6.40
N ALA A 91 -6.89 3.90 -6.02
CA ALA A 91 -8.05 4.35 -5.26
C ALA A 91 -9.36 4.06 -6.00
N LEU A 92 -10.31 3.43 -5.32
CA LEU A 92 -11.66 3.24 -5.81
C LEU A 92 -12.33 4.64 -5.85
N ARG A 93 -12.59 5.15 -7.04
CA ARG A 93 -13.53 6.25 -7.27
C ARG A 93 -14.84 5.66 -7.78
#